data_AF-A0A4Q9FLE4-F1
#
_entry.id   AF-A0A4Q9FLE4-F1
#
_cell.length_a   1.000
_cell.length_b   1.000
_cell.length_c   1.000
_cell.angle_alpha   90.00
_cell.angle_beta   90.00
_cell.angle_gamma   90.00
#
_symmetry.space_group_name_H-M   'P 1'
#
loop_
_entity.id
_entity.type
_entity.pdbx_description
1 polymer ?
#
loop_
_entity_poly.entity_id
_entity_poly.type
_entity_poly.pdbx_seq_one_letter_code
_entity_poly.pdbx_strand_id
1 'polypeptide(L)'
;MSTSILSVTTPPGQPINQNLISITNLNSQIEFDYNSSSLKPLAPLVQVSFSPEGNLQVSAVVFVASSETPNLSAVNQESVISDSGETQLDFFIIYDAPEQSYQTFNAYRVDFVVENPPSDLVQIETFLWDSDPVTSRGTVTGVQGK
;
A
#
# COMPACT_ATOMS: atom_id res chain seq x y z
N MET A 1 13.17 15.30 31.20
CA MET A 1 12.14 14.74 30.31
C MET A 1 12.79 14.58 28.95
N SER A 2 12.97 13.36 28.49
CA SER A 2 13.63 13.08 27.21
C SER A 2 12.60 13.20 26.10
N THR A 3 12.69 14.24 25.28
CA THR A 3 11.95 14.35 24.02
C THR A 3 12.50 13.30 23.08
N SER A 4 11.79 12.17 22.97
CA SER A 4 11.99 11.22 21.88
C SER A 4 11.62 11.94 20.59
N ILE A 5 12.63 12.30 19.80
CA ILE A 5 12.49 12.71 18.42
C ILE A 5 11.99 11.47 17.66
N LEU A 6 10.71 11.45 17.31
CA LEU A 6 10.15 10.49 16.38
C LEU A 6 10.95 10.65 15.07
N SER A 7 11.81 9.68 14.78
CA SER A 7 12.53 9.62 13.53
C SER A 7 11.51 9.31 12.45
N VAL A 8 11.05 10.34 11.74
CA VAL A 8 10.27 10.15 10.50
C VAL A 8 11.13 9.27 9.60
N THR A 9 10.73 8.02 9.48
CA THR A 9 11.43 7.08 8.61
C THR A 9 10.96 7.33 7.20
N THR A 10 11.88 7.74 6.33
CA THR A 10 11.59 7.91 4.91
C THR A 10 11.07 6.58 4.35
N PRO A 11 9.93 6.57 3.64
CA PRO A 11 9.41 5.35 3.03
C PRO A 11 10.47 4.72 2.12
N PRO A 12 10.64 3.38 2.12
CA PRO A 12 11.59 2.71 1.24
C PRO A 12 11.27 2.95 -0.23
N GLY A 13 12.23 2.63 -1.12
CA GLY A 13 12.05 2.80 -2.57
C GLY A 13 12.09 4.24 -3.08
N GLN A 14 11.65 4.43 -4.32
CA GLN A 14 11.56 5.69 -5.03
C GLN A 14 10.09 6.08 -5.26
N PRO A 15 9.72 7.37 -5.16
CA PRO A 15 8.34 7.79 -5.38
C PRO A 15 7.90 7.55 -6.83
N ILE A 16 6.72 6.96 -6.99
CA ILE A 16 6.02 6.90 -8.29
C ILE A 16 5.56 8.31 -8.66
N ASN A 17 5.58 8.64 -9.96
CA ASN A 17 5.09 9.92 -10.46
C ASN A 17 3.62 10.14 -10.03
N GLN A 18 3.34 11.27 -9.37
CA GLN A 18 2.00 11.60 -8.86
C GLN A 18 0.91 11.55 -9.93
N ASN A 19 1.23 11.86 -11.18
CA ASN A 19 0.27 11.83 -12.29
C ASN A 19 -0.17 10.40 -12.66
N LEU A 20 0.56 9.39 -12.20
CA LEU A 20 0.24 7.98 -12.38
C LEU A 20 -0.50 7.40 -11.18
N ILE A 21 -0.79 8.21 -10.14
CA ILE A 21 -1.47 7.79 -8.92
C ILE A 21 -2.83 8.47 -8.88
N SER A 22 -3.88 7.69 -8.61
CA SER A 22 -5.23 8.17 -8.37
C SER A 22 -5.75 7.58 -7.08
N ILE A 23 -6.32 8.43 -6.22
CA ILE A 23 -6.84 8.02 -4.92
C ILE A 23 -8.31 8.37 -4.87
N THR A 24 -9.14 7.36 -4.62
CA THR A 24 -10.60 7.47 -4.64
C THR A 24 -11.16 6.97 -3.32
N ASN A 25 -11.90 7.81 -2.60
CA ASN A 25 -12.74 7.34 -1.49
C ASN A 25 -13.91 6.53 -2.07
N LEU A 26 -14.07 5.29 -1.65
CA LEU A 26 -15.11 4.39 -2.17
C LEU A 26 -16.48 4.62 -1.52
N ASN A 27 -16.58 5.55 -0.57
CA ASN A 27 -17.78 5.84 0.23
C ASN A 27 -18.42 4.55 0.78
N SER A 28 -17.56 3.60 1.17
CA SER A 28 -17.92 2.27 1.62
C SER A 28 -17.20 1.98 2.94
N GLN A 29 -17.85 1.23 3.80
CA GLN A 29 -17.32 0.85 5.10
C GLN A 29 -17.35 -0.66 5.30
N ILE A 30 -16.36 -1.16 6.02
CA ILE A 30 -16.38 -2.50 6.61
C ILE A 30 -16.43 -2.36 8.12
N GLU A 31 -17.18 -3.26 8.77
CA GLU A 31 -17.35 -3.29 10.22
C GLU A 31 -17.12 -4.71 10.73
N PHE A 32 -16.42 -4.83 11.84
CA PHE A 32 -16.21 -6.07 12.55
C PHE A 32 -16.92 -6.03 13.90
N ASP A 33 -17.46 -7.17 14.35
CA ASP A 33 -18.22 -7.28 15.60
C ASP A 33 -17.42 -6.94 16.87
N TYR A 34 -16.08 -6.94 16.77
CA TYR A 34 -15.17 -6.70 17.89
C TYR A 34 -13.95 -5.88 17.47
N ASN A 35 -13.42 -5.10 18.42
CA ASN A 35 -12.15 -4.39 18.26
C ASN A 35 -10.99 -5.36 17.94
N SER A 36 -10.14 -4.97 17.01
CA SER A 36 -8.90 -5.69 16.71
C SER A 36 -7.98 -5.75 17.93
N SER A 37 -7.41 -6.92 18.22
CA SER A 37 -6.32 -7.04 19.21
C SER A 37 -4.98 -6.50 18.71
N SER A 38 -4.89 -6.19 17.41
CA SER A 38 -3.73 -5.60 16.75
C SER A 38 -3.99 -4.11 16.46
N LEU A 39 -3.02 -3.26 16.77
CA LEU A 39 -3.02 -1.84 16.39
C LEU A 39 -2.57 -1.60 14.94
N LYS A 40 -2.18 -2.67 14.25
CA LYS A 40 -1.63 -2.62 12.90
C LYS A 40 -2.73 -2.37 11.87
N PRO A 41 -2.44 -1.65 10.77
CA PRO A 41 -3.40 -1.48 9.69
C PRO A 41 -3.78 -2.84 9.08
N LEU A 42 -4.99 -2.92 8.53
CA LEU A 42 -5.40 -4.09 7.74
C LEU A 42 -4.55 -4.16 6.47
N ALA A 43 -4.23 -5.38 6.04
CA ALA A 43 -3.52 -5.57 4.79
C ALA A 43 -4.39 -5.06 3.61
N PRO A 44 -3.79 -4.38 2.61
CA PRO A 44 -4.56 -3.87 1.48
C PRO A 44 -5.10 -5.03 0.63
N LEU A 45 -6.28 -4.88 0.06
CA LEU A 45 -6.76 -5.80 -0.97
C LEU A 45 -6.24 -5.31 -2.32
N VAL A 46 -5.36 -6.09 -2.96
CA VAL A 46 -4.65 -5.67 -4.17
C VAL A 46 -5.07 -6.51 -5.36
N GLN A 47 -5.28 -5.85 -6.49
CA GLN A 47 -5.47 -6.47 -7.79
C GLN A 47 -4.54 -5.81 -8.80
N VAL A 48 -4.03 -6.63 -9.72
CA VAL A 48 -3.19 -6.17 -10.83
C VAL A 48 -3.79 -6.58 -12.17
N SER A 49 -3.51 -5.80 -13.21
CA SER A 49 -3.83 -6.14 -14.58
C SER A 49 -2.89 -5.44 -15.55
N PHE A 50 -2.64 -6.04 -16.71
CA PHE A 50 -1.89 -5.36 -17.78
C PHE A 50 -2.84 -4.55 -18.66
N SER A 51 -2.44 -3.33 -18.97
CA SER A 51 -3.04 -2.53 -20.05
C SER A 51 -2.68 -3.13 -21.42
N PRO A 52 -3.44 -2.80 -22.48
CA PRO A 52 -3.10 -3.20 -23.85
C PRO A 52 -1.68 -2.77 -24.29
N GLU A 53 -1.20 -1.65 -23.77
CA GLU A 53 0.12 -1.08 -24.05
C GLU A 53 1.26 -1.81 -23.28
N GLY A 54 0.91 -2.70 -22.35
CA GLY A 54 1.88 -3.47 -21.56
C GLY A 54 2.29 -2.82 -20.23
N ASN A 55 1.68 -1.69 -19.85
CA ASN A 55 1.85 -1.12 -18.52
C ASN A 55 1.08 -1.93 -17.48
N LEU A 56 1.61 -2.04 -16.26
CA LEU A 56 0.94 -2.73 -15.15
C LEU A 56 0.07 -1.73 -14.39
N GLN A 57 -1.24 -1.95 -14.40
CA GLN A 57 -2.18 -1.26 -13.53
C GLN A 57 -2.27 -2.02 -12.20
N VAL A 58 -2.03 -1.32 -11.10
CA VAL A 58 -2.23 -1.82 -9.74
C VAL A 58 -3.38 -1.05 -9.10
N SER A 59 -4.31 -1.77 -8.46
CA SER A 59 -5.42 -1.21 -7.72
C SER A 59 -5.40 -1.81 -6.32
N ALA A 60 -5.10 -0.98 -5.32
CA ALA A 60 -5.06 -1.38 -3.92
C ALA A 60 -6.23 -0.72 -3.16
N VAL A 61 -7.07 -1.52 -2.52
CA VAL A 61 -8.07 -1.03 -1.57
C VAL A 61 -7.44 -1.06 -0.18
N VAL A 62 -7.27 0.12 0.39
CA VAL A 62 -6.79 0.33 1.75
C VAL A 62 -7.95 0.62 2.68
N PHE A 63 -7.89 0.08 3.89
CA PHE A 63 -8.92 0.26 4.92
C PHE A 63 -8.35 1.12 6.02
N VAL A 64 -8.93 2.29 6.20
CA VAL A 64 -8.52 3.26 7.23
C VAL A 64 -9.66 3.45 8.21
N ALA A 65 -9.32 3.58 9.49
CA ALA A 65 -10.28 3.82 10.56
C ALA A 65 -11.33 4.88 10.19
N SER A 66 -12.60 4.59 10.47
CA SER A 66 -13.71 5.45 10.04
C SER A 66 -13.74 6.84 10.71
N SER A 67 -13.10 6.98 11.87
CA SER A 67 -12.91 8.26 12.58
C SER A 67 -11.83 9.13 11.95
N GLU A 68 -11.01 8.57 11.07
CA GLU A 68 -9.83 9.21 10.51
C GLU A 68 -10.06 9.63 9.05
N THR A 69 -9.38 10.70 8.66
CA THR A 69 -9.25 11.12 7.26
C THR A 69 -7.77 11.07 6.89
N PRO A 70 -7.30 9.97 6.28
CA PRO A 70 -5.88 9.79 6.02
C PRO A 70 -5.43 10.71 4.90
N ASN A 71 -4.22 11.22 5.02
CA ASN A 71 -3.45 11.77 3.92
C ASN A 71 -2.77 10.63 3.15
N LEU A 72 -3.55 9.97 2.30
CA LEU A 72 -3.01 9.09 1.26
C LEU A 72 -2.53 9.99 0.13
N SER A 73 -1.22 10.14 -0.03
CA SER A 73 -0.68 11.09 -1.02
C SER A 73 0.34 10.50 -1.97
N ALA A 74 1.01 9.41 -1.62
CA ALA A 74 2.12 8.92 -2.40
C ALA A 74 2.27 7.40 -2.29
N VAL A 75 2.89 6.83 -3.32
CA VAL A 75 3.31 5.44 -3.38
C VAL A 75 4.78 5.43 -3.76
N ASN A 76 5.60 4.76 -2.95
CA ASN A 76 6.97 4.46 -3.35
C ASN A 76 7.04 3.06 -3.95
N GLN A 77 8.03 2.85 -4.82
CA GLN A 77 8.32 1.59 -5.47
C GLN A 77 9.78 1.20 -5.21
N GLU A 78 10.00 -0.06 -4.88
CA GLU A 78 11.32 -0.68 -4.82
C GLU A 78 11.34 -1.92 -5.71
N SER A 79 12.50 -2.20 -6.32
CA SER A 79 12.71 -3.43 -7.09
C SER A 79 13.63 -4.33 -6.29
N VAL A 80 13.18 -5.55 -6.06
CA VAL A 80 13.94 -6.59 -5.34
C VAL A 80 14.06 -7.83 -6.23
N ILE A 81 15.04 -8.67 -5.94
CA ILE A 81 15.19 -9.97 -6.59
C ILE A 81 14.64 -11.02 -5.63
N SER A 82 13.71 -11.84 -6.10
CA SER A 82 13.13 -12.94 -5.31
C SER A 82 14.20 -14.00 -5.00
N ASP A 83 13.92 -14.87 -4.03
CA ASP A 83 14.78 -16.01 -3.71
C ASP A 83 14.93 -16.99 -4.91
N SER A 84 13.99 -16.97 -5.85
CA SER A 84 14.01 -17.76 -7.09
C SER A 84 14.67 -17.03 -8.28
N GLY A 85 15.09 -15.78 -8.10
CA GLY A 85 15.90 -15.02 -9.05
C GLY A 85 15.12 -14.13 -10.02
N GLU A 86 13.79 -14.11 -9.94
CA GLU A 86 12.95 -13.19 -10.73
C GLU A 86 12.85 -11.81 -10.07
N THR A 87 12.59 -10.79 -10.89
CA THR A 87 12.31 -9.45 -10.39
C THR A 87 10.95 -9.38 -9.71
N GLN A 88 10.91 -8.77 -8.52
CA GLN A 88 9.72 -8.43 -7.77
C GLN A 88 9.66 -6.91 -7.53
N LEU A 89 8.45 -6.36 -7.51
CA LEU A 89 8.22 -4.95 -7.18
C LEU A 89 7.48 -4.84 -5.85
N ASP A 90 8.05 -4.06 -4.94
CA ASP A 90 7.46 -3.73 -3.67
C ASP A 90 6.92 -2.29 -3.72
N PHE A 91 5.68 -2.11 -3.30
CA PHE A 91 5.00 -0.82 -3.27
C PHE A 91 4.69 -0.41 -1.83
N PHE A 92 4.94 0.86 -1.51
CA PHE A 92 4.70 1.42 -0.18
C PHE A 92 3.69 2.56 -0.30
N ILE A 93 2.43 2.27 0.01
CA ILE A 93 1.36 3.27 0.08
C ILE A 93 1.52 4.03 1.39
N ILE A 94 1.85 5.32 1.27
CA ILE A 94 2.12 6.19 2.42
C ILE A 94 0.79 6.69 2.98
N TYR A 95 0.63 6.56 4.29
CA TYR A 95 -0.53 7.05 5.03
C TYR A 95 -0.09 7.58 6.41
N ASP A 96 -0.93 8.40 7.04
CA ASP A 96 -0.66 9.08 8.31
C ASP A 96 -1.73 8.83 9.39
N ALA A 97 -2.52 7.76 9.23
CA ALA A 97 -3.57 7.45 10.19
C ALA A 97 -3.00 6.74 11.42
N PRO A 98 -3.45 7.09 12.65
CA PRO A 98 -2.86 6.55 13.87
C PRO A 98 -3.11 5.04 14.05
N GLU A 99 -2.08 4.31 14.53
CA GLU A 99 -2.16 2.90 14.94
C GLU A 99 -3.03 2.73 16.21
N GLN A 100 -4.36 2.68 16.04
CA GLN A 100 -5.29 2.33 17.11
C GLN A 100 -6.17 1.14 16.72
N SER A 101 -6.83 0.54 17.71
CA SER A 101 -7.80 -0.51 17.47
C SER A 101 -9.13 0.08 17.03
N TYR A 102 -9.63 -0.36 15.88
CA TYR A 102 -10.90 0.08 15.31
C TYR A 102 -11.77 -1.12 14.91
N GLN A 103 -13.09 -0.91 14.95
CA GLN A 103 -14.11 -1.85 14.43
C GLN A 103 -14.57 -1.48 13.02
N THR A 104 -14.62 -0.19 12.73
CA THR A 104 -15.20 0.34 11.49
C THR A 104 -14.14 1.05 10.68
N PHE A 105 -14.02 0.68 9.40
CA PHE A 105 -13.03 1.21 8.48
C PHE A 105 -13.67 1.74 7.20
N ASN A 106 -13.28 2.94 6.79
CA ASN A 106 -13.56 3.50 5.47
C ASN A 106 -12.61 2.88 4.42
N ALA A 107 -13.14 2.56 3.25
CA ALA A 107 -12.37 2.03 2.14
C ALA A 107 -11.93 3.13 1.15
N TYR A 108 -10.64 3.14 0.83
CA TYR A 108 -10.05 4.01 -0.19
C TYR A 108 -9.38 3.13 -1.24
N ARG A 109 -9.55 3.46 -2.52
CA ARG A 109 -8.83 2.81 -3.62
C ARG A 109 -7.67 3.69 -4.06
N VAL A 110 -6.48 3.11 -4.06
CA VAL A 110 -5.24 3.69 -4.57
C VAL A 110 -4.91 2.96 -5.86
N ASP A 111 -5.12 3.62 -6.98
CA ASP A 111 -4.80 3.14 -8.31
C ASP A 111 -3.46 3.73 -8.75
N PHE A 112 -2.55 2.91 -9.24
CA PHE A 112 -1.30 3.41 -9.82
C PHE A 112 -0.80 2.57 -10.99
N VAL A 113 -0.04 3.21 -11.88
CA VAL A 113 0.51 2.58 -13.09
C VAL A 113 2.03 2.45 -12.99
N VAL A 114 2.52 1.25 -13.30
CA VAL A 114 3.95 1.00 -13.53
C VAL A 114 4.18 0.94 -15.04
N GLU A 115 4.92 1.91 -15.54
CA GLU A 115 5.33 1.96 -16.94
C GLU A 115 6.54 1.06 -17.16
N ASN A 116 6.54 0.30 -18.27
CA ASN A 116 7.63 -0.63 -18.63
C ASN A 116 8.03 -1.58 -17.48
N PRO A 117 7.08 -2.37 -16.92
CA PRO A 117 7.41 -3.29 -15.83
C PRO A 117 8.46 -4.33 -16.29
N PRO A 118 9.29 -4.87 -15.37
CA PRO A 118 10.25 -5.93 -15.69
C PRO A 118 9.57 -7.09 -16.44
N SER A 119 10.22 -7.60 -17.49
CA SER A 119 9.63 -8.64 -18.35
C SER A 119 9.48 -9.99 -17.64
N ASP A 120 10.26 -10.21 -16.58
CA ASP A 120 10.27 -11.37 -15.70
C ASP A 120 9.47 -11.14 -14.41
N LEU A 121 8.68 -10.06 -14.33
CA LEU A 121 7.89 -9.75 -13.14
C LEU A 121 6.81 -10.82 -12.90
N VAL A 122 6.98 -11.59 -11.82
CA VAL A 122 6.04 -12.67 -11.43
C VAL A 122 5.18 -12.30 -10.21
N GLN A 123 5.64 -11.36 -9.39
CA GLN A 123 5.03 -11.03 -8.11
C GLN A 123 5.20 -9.54 -7.80
N ILE A 124 4.18 -8.97 -7.16
CA ILE A 124 4.32 -7.69 -6.47
C ILE A 124 3.92 -7.84 -5.01
N GLU A 125 4.49 -6.99 -4.17
CA GLU A 125 4.04 -6.80 -2.80
C GLU A 125 3.63 -5.35 -2.58
N THR A 126 2.58 -5.13 -1.79
CA THR A 126 2.09 -3.79 -1.51
C THR A 126 1.86 -3.63 -0.03
N PHE A 127 2.53 -2.66 0.57
CA PHE A 127 2.52 -2.35 1.98
C PHE A 127 1.83 -1.01 2.24
N LEU A 128 1.10 -0.93 3.35
CA LEU A 128 0.78 0.34 3.99
C LEU A 128 1.97 0.75 4.86
N TRP A 129 2.58 1.89 4.53
CA TRP A 129 3.71 2.46 5.23
C TRP A 129 3.27 3.64 6.09
N ASP A 130 3.44 3.50 7.40
CA ASP A 130 3.35 4.59 8.36
C ASP A 130 4.75 5.19 8.57
N SER A 131 4.85 6.52 8.50
CA SER A 131 6.08 7.27 8.70
C SER A 131 6.66 7.18 10.13
N ASP A 132 5.86 6.74 11.11
CA ASP A 132 6.25 6.46 12.50
C ASP A 132 6.05 4.98 12.86
N PRO A 133 6.80 4.04 12.26
CA PRO A 133 6.44 2.64 12.32
C PRO A 133 6.87 1.99 13.64
N VAL A 134 5.92 1.37 14.33
CA VAL A 134 6.24 0.15 15.08
C VAL A 134 6.12 -1.06 14.16
N THR A 135 5.16 -1.11 13.20
CA THR A 135 5.08 -2.21 12.21
C THR A 135 4.24 -1.93 10.93
N SER A 136 4.87 -2.02 9.75
CA SER A 136 4.19 -2.02 8.43
C SER A 136 3.48 -3.35 8.10
N ARG A 137 2.46 -3.34 7.23
CA ARG A 137 1.79 -4.56 6.71
C ARG A 137 1.50 -4.48 5.22
N GLY A 138 1.61 -5.60 4.52
CA GLY A 138 1.34 -5.68 3.09
C GLY A 138 0.69 -6.97 2.62
N THR A 139 0.40 -7.00 1.33
CA THR A 139 -0.23 -8.10 0.60
C THR A 139 0.64 -8.49 -0.58
N VAL A 140 0.88 -9.80 -0.71
CA VAL A 140 1.56 -10.41 -1.85
C VAL A 140 0.54 -10.74 -2.93
N THR A 141 0.76 -10.27 -4.14
CA THR A 141 -0.11 -10.52 -5.29
C THR A 141 0.69 -11.11 -6.45
N GLY A 142 0.32 -12.31 -6.88
CA GLY A 142 0.88 -12.93 -8.08
C GLY A 142 0.44 -12.18 -9.33
N VAL A 143 1.39 -11.90 -10.22
CA VAL A 143 1.13 -11.28 -11.51
C VAL A 143 0.85 -12.40 -12.50
N GLN A 144 -0.41 -12.54 -12.94
CA GLN A 144 -0.74 -13.48 -14.01
C GLN A 144 -0.31 -12.88 -15.35
N GLY A 145 0.57 -13.61 -16.04
CA GLY A 145 1.25 -13.14 -17.25
C GLY A 145 0.32 -12.90 -18.46
N LYS A 146 0.91 -12.19 -19.42
CA LYS A 146 0.35 -11.77 -20.71
C LYS A 146 -0.08 -12.94 -21.61
#